data_AF-A0A2M6ZFM8-F1
#
_entry.id   AF-A0A2M6ZFM8-F1
#
_cell.length_a   1.000
_cell.length_b   1.000
_cell.length_c   1.000
_cell.angle_alpha   90.00
_cell.angle_beta   90.00
_cell.angle_gamma   90.00
#
_symmetry.space_group_name_H-M   'P 1'
#
loop_
_entity.id
_entity.type
_entity.pdbx_description
1 polymer ?
#
loop_
_entity_poly.entity_id
_entity_poly.type
_entity_poly.pdbx_seq_one_letter_code
_entity_poly.pdbx_strand_id
1 'polypeptide(L)'
;MVVAEIALQIFRQLIDCGKTEKRIPPTYVPSRNTIFLSIALSYAEAIRARAIFIGANAIDFSGYPDCRPNYYTAFKKIVQLGTKCGVEGNPISILAPLLKKTKAQIIELGRKLGSSTKNAVGLTKLI
;
A
#
# COMPACT_ATOMS: atom_id res chain seq x y z
N MET A 1 -12.69 39.15 -7.91
CA MET A 1 -12.73 38.81 -6.47
C MET A 1 -13.79 37.75 -6.17
N VAL A 2 -15.06 37.97 -6.53
CA VAL A 2 -16.20 37.02 -6.28
C VAL A 2 -15.99 35.61 -6.84
N VAL A 3 -15.43 35.48 -8.05
CA VAL A 3 -15.16 34.16 -8.67
C VAL A 3 -14.15 33.33 -7.87
N ALA A 4 -13.14 33.98 -7.28
CA ALA A 4 -12.13 33.30 -6.46
C ALA A 4 -12.70 32.82 -5.12
N GLU A 5 -13.59 33.60 -4.50
CA GLU A 5 -14.29 33.22 -3.27
C GLU A 5 -15.24 32.04 -3.50
N ILE A 6 -16.01 32.06 -4.59
CA ILE A 6 -16.89 30.93 -4.97
C ILE A 6 -16.06 29.66 -5.20
N ALA A 7 -14.92 29.75 -5.91
CA ALA A 7 -14.04 28.62 -6.13
C ALA A 7 -13.46 28.06 -4.82
N LEU A 8 -13.07 28.93 -3.89
CA LEU A 8 -12.62 28.55 -2.54
C LEU A 8 -13.73 27.89 -1.71
N GLN A 9 -14.96 28.38 -1.82
CA GLN A 9 -16.12 27.82 -1.12
C GLN A 9 -16.44 26.40 -1.63
N ILE A 10 -16.43 26.21 -2.96
CA ILE A 10 -16.61 24.90 -3.60
C ILE A 10 -15.47 23.97 -3.23
N PHE A 11 -14.22 24.44 -3.29
CA PHE A 11 -13.05 23.65 -2.91
C PHE A 11 -13.15 23.17 -1.45
N ARG A 12 -13.57 24.03 -0.52
CA ARG A 12 -13.78 23.64 0.89
C ARG A 12 -14.85 22.56 1.07
N GLN A 13 -15.90 22.56 0.26
CA GLN A 13 -16.92 21.50 0.27
C GLN A 13 -16.40 20.16 -0.26
N LEU A 14 -15.27 20.14 -0.98
CA LEU A 14 -14.62 18.94 -1.50
C LEU A 14 -13.52 18.36 -0.57
N ILE A 15 -13.22 19.03 0.56
CA ILE A 15 -12.14 18.63 1.51
C ILE A 15 -12.67 17.76 2.66
N ASP A 16 -13.86 17.19 2.57
CA ASP A 16 -14.36 16.23 3.57
C ASP A 16 -14.55 14.84 2.95
N CYS A 17 -13.70 13.90 3.37
CA CYS A 17 -13.81 12.48 2.98
C CYS A 17 -14.97 11.77 3.70
N GLY A 18 -15.73 12.49 4.53
CA GLY A 18 -16.79 11.94 5.37
C GLY A 18 -16.24 11.14 6.55
N LYS A 19 -17.09 10.87 7.54
CA LYS A 19 -16.74 10.00 8.67
C LYS A 19 -17.04 8.55 8.29
N THR A 20 -16.02 7.69 8.25
CA THR A 20 -16.23 6.25 8.08
C THR A 20 -16.69 5.61 9.40
N GLU A 21 -17.70 4.74 9.35
CA GLU A 21 -18.21 4.02 10.54
C GLU A 21 -17.16 3.09 11.20
N LYS A 22 -16.16 2.64 10.44
CA LYS A 22 -15.01 1.91 10.98
C LYS A 22 -13.97 2.89 11.51
N ARG A 23 -13.58 2.74 12.78
CA ARG A 23 -12.50 3.51 13.42
C ARG A 23 -11.18 3.29 12.65
N ILE A 24 -10.82 4.26 11.83
CA ILE A 24 -9.45 4.40 11.31
C ILE A 24 -8.56 4.79 12.51
N PRO A 25 -7.39 4.14 12.71
CA PRO A 25 -6.52 4.43 13.84
C PRO A 25 -6.01 5.88 13.78
N PRO A 26 -5.77 6.55 14.93
CA PRO A 26 -5.20 7.90 14.96
C PRO A 26 -3.77 7.97 14.41
N THR A 27 -3.07 6.83 14.31
CA THR A 27 -1.75 6.69 13.70
C THR A 27 -1.82 6.55 12.17
N TYR A 28 -3.01 6.67 11.56
CA TYR A 28 -3.16 6.58 10.11
C TYR A 28 -2.53 7.77 9.40
N VAL A 29 -1.61 7.46 8.49
CA VAL A 29 -1.15 8.40 7.47
C VAL A 29 -1.94 8.12 6.18
N PRO A 30 -2.74 9.08 5.68
CA PRO A 30 -3.56 8.90 4.49
C PRO A 30 -2.79 8.34 3.29
N SER A 31 -3.27 7.20 2.77
CA SER A 31 -2.80 6.56 1.53
C SER A 31 -1.28 6.36 1.40
N ARG A 32 -0.55 6.21 2.52
CA ARG A 32 0.92 6.09 2.50
C ARG A 32 1.39 4.90 1.66
N ASN A 33 0.70 3.76 1.70
CA ASN A 33 1.10 2.60 0.89
C ASN A 33 0.90 2.85 -0.61
N THR A 34 -0.04 3.71 -1.00
CA THR A 34 -0.24 4.10 -2.41
C THR A 34 0.96 4.87 -2.93
N ILE A 35 1.50 5.79 -2.12
CA ILE A 35 2.72 6.53 -2.47
C ILE A 35 3.91 5.58 -2.60
N PHE A 36 4.08 4.66 -1.65
CA PHE A 36 5.19 3.71 -1.71
C PHE A 36 5.09 2.76 -2.91
N LEU A 37 3.90 2.24 -3.20
CA LEU A 37 3.69 1.36 -4.34
C LEU A 37 3.82 2.09 -5.67
N SER A 38 3.41 3.36 -5.79
CA SER A 38 3.59 4.12 -7.03
C SER A 38 5.07 4.36 -7.35
N ILE A 39 5.86 4.72 -6.33
CA ILE A 39 7.32 4.87 -6.46
C ILE A 39 7.96 3.53 -6.80
N ALA A 40 7.61 2.47 -6.08
CA ALA A 40 8.14 1.13 -6.34
C ALA A 40 7.76 0.62 -7.74
N LEU A 41 6.56 0.93 -8.24
CA LEU A 41 6.09 0.56 -9.57
C LEU A 41 6.91 1.25 -10.65
N SER A 42 7.09 2.57 -10.55
CA SER A 42 7.90 3.34 -11.50
C SER A 42 9.35 2.84 -11.52
N TYR A 43 9.94 2.60 -10.34
CA TYR A 43 11.29 2.07 -10.24
C TYR A 43 11.41 0.64 -10.81
N ALA A 44 10.48 -0.25 -10.47
CA ALA A 44 10.47 -1.63 -10.95
C ALA A 44 10.36 -1.68 -12.48
N GLU A 45 9.53 -0.83 -13.09
CA GLU A 45 9.43 -0.71 -14.54
C GLU A 45 10.74 -0.21 -15.16
N ALA A 46 11.35 0.83 -14.59
CA ALA A 46 12.62 1.37 -15.07
C ALA A 46 13.75 0.33 -15.09
N ILE A 47 13.80 -0.56 -14.09
CA ILE A 47 14.81 -1.62 -14.00
C ILE A 47 14.36 -2.96 -14.61
N ARG A 48 13.17 -3.01 -15.23
CA ARG A 48 12.56 -4.24 -15.79
C ARG A 48 12.39 -5.38 -14.78
N ALA A 49 12.11 -5.04 -13.52
CA ALA A 49 11.78 -6.02 -12.49
C ALA A 49 10.42 -6.68 -12.78
N ARG A 50 10.32 -7.98 -12.49
CA ARG A 50 9.08 -8.77 -12.71
C ARG A 50 8.10 -8.70 -11.53
N ALA A 51 8.57 -8.29 -10.35
CA ALA A 51 7.75 -8.28 -9.16
C ALA A 51 8.18 -7.20 -8.16
N ILE A 52 7.20 -6.77 -7.36
CA ILE A 52 7.35 -5.89 -6.20
C ILE A 52 6.86 -6.68 -4.99
N PHE A 53 7.70 -6.79 -3.98
CA PHE A 53 7.33 -7.37 -2.69
C PHE A 53 6.96 -6.26 -1.72
N ILE A 54 5.81 -6.39 -1.06
CA ILE A 54 5.38 -5.49 0.00
C ILE A 54 5.18 -6.27 1.31
N GLY A 55 5.82 -5.78 2.38
CA GLY A 55 5.75 -6.34 3.73
C GLY A 55 4.47 -6.00 4.51
N ALA A 56 3.35 -5.74 3.81
CA ALA A 56 2.10 -5.38 4.47
C ALA A 56 1.48 -6.58 5.20
N ASN A 57 0.84 -6.32 6.34
CA ASN A 57 0.13 -7.28 7.15
C ASN A 57 -1.26 -6.72 7.52
N ALA A 58 -2.33 -7.44 7.20
CA ALA A 58 -3.71 -7.02 7.42
C ALA A 58 -4.33 -7.59 8.71
N ILE A 59 -3.63 -8.40 9.50
CA ILE A 59 -4.21 -9.07 10.68
C ILE A 59 -4.12 -8.20 11.93
N ASP A 60 -3.00 -7.51 12.14
CA ASP A 60 -2.73 -6.93 13.46
C ASP A 60 -3.28 -5.50 13.66
N PHE A 61 -3.62 -4.74 12.60
CA PHE A 61 -4.02 -3.31 12.72
C PHE A 61 -4.94 -2.78 11.58
N SER A 62 -5.86 -3.57 11.03
CA SER A 62 -6.46 -3.32 9.71
C SER A 62 -7.64 -2.33 9.60
N GLY A 63 -7.69 -1.30 10.44
CA GLY A 63 -8.52 -0.13 10.13
C GLY A 63 -8.10 0.55 8.81
N TYR A 64 -6.83 0.41 8.42
CA TYR A 64 -6.24 1.02 7.23
C TYR A 64 -6.88 0.53 5.91
N PRO A 65 -7.35 1.43 5.04
CA PRO A 65 -7.98 1.05 3.76
C PRO A 65 -6.99 0.49 2.74
N ASP A 66 -5.72 0.89 2.80
CA ASP A 66 -4.63 0.59 1.86
C ASP A 66 -3.79 -0.66 2.23
N CYS A 67 -4.23 -1.41 3.22
CA CYS A 67 -3.66 -2.72 3.58
C CYS A 67 -4.62 -3.88 3.27
N ARG A 68 -5.75 -3.63 2.61
CA ARG A 68 -6.80 -4.64 2.39
C ARG A 68 -6.53 -5.46 1.13
N PRO A 69 -6.96 -6.73 1.06
CA PRO A 69 -6.84 -7.53 -0.17
C PRO A 69 -7.43 -6.84 -1.41
N ASN A 70 -8.59 -6.20 -1.29
CA ASN A 70 -9.23 -5.49 -2.40
C ASN A 70 -8.40 -4.30 -2.91
N TYR A 71 -7.63 -3.65 -2.03
CA TYR A 71 -6.71 -2.59 -2.42
C TYR A 71 -5.62 -3.12 -3.35
N TYR A 72 -4.98 -4.24 -3.01
CA TYR A 72 -3.97 -4.86 -3.87
C TYR A 72 -4.56 -5.38 -5.19
N THR A 73 -5.79 -5.91 -5.16
CA THR A 73 -6.52 -6.28 -6.38
C THR A 73 -6.75 -5.08 -7.29
N ALA A 74 -7.14 -3.92 -6.73
CA ALA A 74 -7.30 -2.70 -7.49
C ALA A 74 -5.96 -2.18 -8.03
N PHE A 75 -4.91 -2.21 -7.21
CA PHE A 75 -3.57 -1.79 -7.63
C PHE A 75 -3.02 -2.66 -8.77
N LYS A 76 -3.32 -3.97 -8.79
CA LYS A 76 -2.98 -4.85 -9.92
C LYS A 76 -3.57 -4.33 -11.24
N LYS A 77 -4.79 -3.78 -11.23
CA LYS A 77 -5.39 -3.16 -12.42
C LYS A 77 -4.62 -1.91 -12.86
N ILE A 78 -4.16 -1.10 -11.91
CA ILE A 78 -3.29 0.06 -12.19
C ILE A 78 -2.02 -0.41 -12.90
N VAL A 79 -1.37 -1.48 -12.43
CA VAL A 79 -0.18 -2.02 -13.09
C VAL A 79 -0.48 -2.48 -14.51
N GLN A 80 -1.58 -3.20 -14.72
CA GLN A 80 -1.97 -3.71 -16.03
C GLN A 80 -2.25 -2.61 -17.05
N LEU A 81 -2.88 -1.50 -16.62
CA LEU A 81 -3.31 -0.43 -17.51
C LEU A 81 -2.30 0.72 -17.62
N GLY A 82 -1.49 0.93 -16.58
CA GLY A 82 -0.66 2.12 -16.41
C GLY A 82 0.83 1.92 -16.67
N THR A 83 1.27 0.72 -17.02
CA THR A 83 2.68 0.42 -17.33
C THR A 83 2.82 -0.16 -18.72
N LYS A 84 3.96 0.09 -19.37
CA LYS A 84 4.34 -0.53 -20.65
C LYS A 84 4.32 -2.05 -20.54
N CYS A 85 4.94 -2.59 -19.49
CA CYS A 85 4.96 -4.03 -19.25
C CYS A 85 3.53 -4.60 -19.08
N GLY A 86 2.62 -3.85 -18.45
CA GLY A 86 1.22 -4.22 -18.31
C GLY A 86 0.48 -4.31 -19.64
N VAL A 87 0.57 -3.26 -20.46
CA VAL A 87 -0.13 -3.22 -21.76
C VAL A 87 0.44 -4.18 -22.79
N GLU A 88 1.72 -4.55 -22.66
CA GLU A 88 2.38 -5.59 -23.47
C GLU A 88 2.13 -7.02 -22.96
N GLY A 89 1.24 -7.20 -21.97
CA GLY A 89 0.82 -8.51 -21.47
C GLY A 89 1.75 -9.16 -20.44
N ASN A 90 2.77 -8.44 -19.97
CA ASN A 90 3.74 -8.91 -18.97
C ASN A 90 3.74 -8.03 -17.70
N PRO A 91 2.59 -7.87 -17.01
CA PRO A 91 2.46 -6.95 -15.88
C PRO A 91 3.38 -7.34 -14.72
N ILE A 92 3.94 -6.32 -14.05
CA ILE A 92 4.74 -6.47 -12.83
C ILE A 92 3.84 -7.05 -11.72
N SER A 93 4.31 -8.10 -11.06
CA SER A 93 3.54 -8.77 -10.01
C SER A 93 3.65 -8.04 -8.67
N ILE A 94 2.52 -7.72 -8.04
CA ILE A 94 2.50 -7.20 -6.66
C ILE A 94 2.32 -8.37 -5.69
N LEU A 95 3.32 -8.62 -4.85
CA LEU A 95 3.36 -9.75 -3.93
C LEU A 95 3.36 -9.27 -2.48
N ALA A 96 2.32 -9.64 -1.74
CA ALA A 96 2.17 -9.33 -0.31
C ALA A 96 2.19 -10.62 0.53
N PRO A 97 3.36 -11.29 0.68
CA PRO A 97 3.44 -12.62 1.28
C PRO A 97 3.05 -12.65 2.76
N LEU A 98 3.11 -11.52 3.45
CA LEU A 98 2.80 -11.39 4.88
C LEU A 98 1.35 -10.96 5.14
N LEU A 99 0.57 -10.64 4.09
CA LEU A 99 -0.72 -9.95 4.20
C LEU A 99 -1.71 -10.66 5.13
N LYS A 100 -1.74 -11.99 5.09
CA LYS A 100 -2.65 -12.85 5.86
C LYS A 100 -1.93 -13.69 6.90
N LYS A 101 -0.70 -13.33 7.30
CA LYS A 101 0.08 -14.10 8.27
C LYS A 101 -0.04 -13.48 9.65
N THR A 102 -0.25 -14.30 10.67
CA THR A 102 -0.14 -13.88 12.07
C THR A 102 1.32 -13.58 12.41
N LYS A 103 1.59 -12.80 13.47
CA LYS A 103 2.97 -12.56 13.94
C LYS A 103 3.76 -13.84 14.14
N ALA A 104 3.13 -14.88 14.73
CA ALA A 104 3.75 -16.18 14.92
C ALA A 104 4.15 -16.84 13.59
N GLN A 105 3.27 -16.79 12.58
CA GLN A 105 3.56 -17.31 11.24
C GLN A 105 4.66 -16.50 10.54
N ILE A 106 4.75 -15.20 10.77
CA ILE A 106 5.82 -14.34 10.24
C ILE A 106 7.16 -14.70 10.88
N ILE A 107 7.20 -14.85 12.21
CA ILE A 107 8.41 -15.25 12.94
C ILE A 107 8.89 -16.63 12.49
N GLU A 108 7.98 -17.60 12.37
CA GLU A 108 8.33 -18.94 11.91
C GLU A 108 8.83 -18.93 10.46
N LEU A 109 8.23 -18.12 9.58
CA LEU A 109 8.73 -17.92 8.23
C LEU A 109 10.14 -17.32 8.25
N GLY A 110 10.39 -16.31 9.07
CA GLY A 110 11.70 -15.70 9.23
C GLY A 110 12.76 -16.69 9.71
N ARG A 111 12.41 -17.57 10.65
CA ARG A 111 13.27 -18.64 11.15
C ARG A 111 13.63 -19.65 10.06
N LYS A 112 12.64 -20.08 9.26
CA LYS A 112 12.86 -21.00 8.12
C LYS A 112 13.77 -20.42 7.05
N LEU A 113 13.70 -19.12 6.82
CA LEU A 113 14.52 -18.41 5.82
C LEU A 113 15.93 -18.03 6.34
N GLY A 114 16.29 -18.41 7.56
CA GLY A 114 17.60 -18.10 8.14
C GLY A 114 17.78 -16.62 8.56
N SER A 115 16.69 -15.84 8.60
CA SER A 115 16.76 -14.46 9.11
C SER A 115 16.90 -14.50 10.63
N SER A 116 18.09 -14.16 11.13
CA SER A 116 18.31 -14.03 12.57
C SER A 116 17.48 -12.86 13.08
N THR A 117 16.49 -13.13 13.94
CA THR A 117 15.69 -12.10 14.62
C THR A 117 16.53 -11.15 15.47
N LYS A 118 17.83 -11.44 15.67
CA LYS A 118 18.81 -10.59 16.35
C LYS A 118 19.06 -9.25 15.66
N ASN A 119 18.81 -9.15 14.36
CA ASN A 119 18.90 -7.89 13.59
C ASN A 119 17.53 -7.25 13.34
N ALA A 120 16.46 -7.71 14.00
CA ALA A 120 15.14 -7.09 13.90
C ALA A 120 15.08 -5.77 14.69
N VAL A 121 15.93 -4.80 14.33
CA VAL A 121 15.73 -3.40 14.68
C VAL A 121 14.55 -2.91 13.83
N GLY A 122 13.34 -3.04 14.37
CA GLY A 122 12.17 -2.24 13.96
C GLY A 122 11.82 -2.20 12.47
N LEU A 123 11.61 -3.33 11.79
CA LEU A 123 10.83 -3.35 10.54
C LEU A 123 9.31 -3.46 10.78
N THR A 124 8.88 -3.46 12.05
CA THR A 124 7.47 -3.38 12.47
C THR A 124 6.91 -1.95 12.45
N LYS A 125 7.72 -0.94 12.08
CA LYS A 125 7.35 0.50 12.05
C LYS A 125 7.62 1.18 10.70
N LEU A 126 7.56 0.43 9.61
CA LEU A 126 7.34 0.97 8.25
C LEU A 126 5.94 0.62 7.70
N ILE A 127 5.03 0.23 8.61
CA ILE A 127 3.58 0.28 8.47
C ILE A 127 3.03 1.19 9.56
#